data_AF-A0A453A792-F1
#
_entry.id   AF-A0A453A792-F1
#
_cell.length_a   1.000
_cell.length_b   1.000
_cell.length_c   1.000
_cell.angle_alpha   90.00
_cell.angle_beta   90.00
_cell.angle_gamma   90.00
#
_symmetry.space_group_name_H-M   'P 1'
#
loop_
_entity.id
_entity.type
_entity.pdbx_description
1 polymer ?
#
loop_
_entity_poly.entity_id
_entity_poly.type
_entity_poly.pdbx_seq_one_letter_code
_entity_poly.pdbx_strand_id
1 'polypeptide(L)'
;MFPPLQVLIIRKCPKLLGFPFSNHIISPDWFPKLQKLEICDCPEFFLSVIPMSWIESLCHVLILQVKLLQKLEWSKSSDGVNLLIKGTGDLHSIDQVLVFDKETGLEKLTLDKCPPLELKHLLMLTSLKTLFVQNSVGLVGPLGGGQSDVEWQLPVEYIKINNLNGNTGEEMTELLPHLPKLSKLEIWDCKNIKKLVVGMDVQQTTSEASEMGGGEITAAAAEEEDDGVLLFPPHLSDSLRELQFISVPELVLVDPSTLCPGGGWLQALRSLQRLTISWNSGM
;
A
#
# COMPACT_ATOMS: atom_id res chain seq x y z
N MET A 1 -3.80 22.59 -28.73
CA MET A 1 -4.68 22.72 -27.54
C MET A 1 -6.13 22.56 -27.99
N PHE A 2 -6.98 21.95 -27.16
CA PHE A 2 -8.41 21.77 -27.41
C PHE A 2 -9.23 22.39 -26.25
N PRO A 3 -9.33 23.73 -26.17
CA PRO A 3 -9.97 24.41 -25.04
C PRO A 3 -11.41 24.01 -24.70
N PRO A 4 -12.30 23.66 -25.66
CA PRO A 4 -13.67 23.30 -25.33
C PRO A 4 -13.87 21.81 -25.02
N LEU A 5 -12.85 20.96 -25.19
CA LEU A 5 -13.00 19.51 -25.09
C LEU A 5 -13.22 19.11 -23.62
N GLN A 6 -14.38 18.51 -23.35
CA GLN A 6 -14.76 18.03 -22.01
C GLN A 6 -14.66 16.51 -21.86
N VAL A 7 -14.83 15.78 -22.96
CA VAL A 7 -14.86 14.32 -22.98
C VAL A 7 -13.94 13.83 -24.08
N LEU A 8 -12.96 13.01 -23.73
CA LEU A 8 -12.07 12.33 -24.67
C LEU A 8 -12.22 10.83 -24.49
N ILE A 9 -12.66 10.14 -25.54
CA ILE A 9 -12.87 8.71 -25.56
C ILE A 9 -12.10 8.12 -26.73
N ILE A 10 -11.19 7.20 -26.45
CA ILE A 10 -10.41 6.46 -27.43
C ILE A 10 -10.64 4.98 -27.16
N ARG A 11 -11.12 4.24 -28.16
CA ARG A 11 -11.43 2.82 -28.01
C ARG A 11 -10.93 2.03 -29.21
N LYS A 12 -10.37 0.85 -28.95
CA LYS A 12 -9.98 -0.14 -29.98
C LYS A 12 -9.06 0.46 -31.04
N CYS A 13 -8.07 1.25 -30.61
CA CYS A 13 -7.06 1.84 -31.47
C CYS A 13 -5.71 1.13 -31.25
N PRO A 14 -5.46 -0.04 -31.88
CA PRO A 14 -4.32 -0.89 -31.53
C PRO A 14 -2.96 -0.32 -31.94
N LYS A 15 -2.92 0.64 -32.87
CA LYS A 15 -1.68 1.31 -33.33
C LYS A 15 -1.44 2.65 -32.62
N LEU A 16 -2.30 3.03 -31.66
CA LEU A 16 -2.14 4.28 -30.95
C LEU A 16 -1.02 4.12 -29.92
N LEU A 17 0.11 4.79 -30.16
CA LEU A 17 1.30 4.68 -29.31
C LEU A 17 1.24 5.57 -28.06
N GLY A 18 0.43 6.62 -28.08
CA GLY A 18 0.38 7.62 -27.02
C GLY A 18 -0.39 8.83 -27.48
N PHE A 19 -0.43 9.87 -26.65
CA PHE A 19 -0.95 11.16 -27.10
C PHE A 19 0.03 11.82 -28.08
N PRO A 20 -0.45 12.38 -29.22
CA PRO A 20 0.41 12.96 -30.26
C PRO A 20 1.13 14.25 -29.81
N PHE A 21 0.99 14.64 -28.55
CA PHE A 21 1.56 15.85 -27.97
C PHE A 21 2.76 15.56 -27.04
N SER A 22 3.14 14.29 -26.88
CA SER A 22 4.11 13.85 -25.86
C SER A 22 5.58 14.07 -26.25
N ASN A 23 6.25 14.95 -25.51
CA ASN A 23 7.67 14.82 -25.17
C ASN A 23 7.82 14.58 -23.64
N HIS A 24 7.22 13.50 -23.13
CA HIS A 24 7.45 12.90 -21.79
C HIS A 24 6.42 13.15 -20.68
N ILE A 25 5.62 14.23 -20.68
CA ILE A 25 4.55 14.46 -19.67
C ILE A 25 3.30 15.00 -20.36
N ILE A 26 2.11 14.51 -19.98
CA ILE A 26 0.85 15.07 -20.45
C ILE A 26 0.63 16.43 -19.77
N SER A 27 0.68 17.52 -20.54
CA SER A 27 0.38 18.84 -19.96
C SER A 27 -1.14 19.03 -19.83
N PRO A 28 -1.63 19.44 -18.64
CA PRO A 28 -3.01 19.86 -18.42
C PRO A 28 -3.49 20.92 -19.42
N ASP A 29 -2.58 21.74 -19.93
CA ASP A 29 -2.87 22.88 -20.81
C ASP A 29 -3.47 22.47 -22.16
N TRP A 30 -3.29 21.21 -22.57
CA TRP A 30 -3.87 20.74 -23.83
C TRP A 30 -5.38 20.58 -23.77
N PHE A 31 -5.93 20.28 -22.58
CA PHE A 31 -7.35 20.01 -22.38
C PHE A 31 -7.88 20.69 -21.10
N PRO A 32 -7.90 22.04 -21.05
CA PRO A 32 -8.19 22.78 -19.82
C PRO A 32 -9.63 22.62 -19.31
N LYS A 33 -10.55 22.11 -20.14
CA LYS A 33 -11.94 21.83 -19.75
C LYS A 33 -12.26 20.34 -19.70
N LEU A 34 -11.26 19.47 -19.81
CA LEU A 34 -11.50 18.04 -19.79
C LEU A 34 -12.04 17.63 -18.43
N GLN A 35 -13.09 16.82 -18.44
CA GLN A 35 -13.70 16.25 -17.24
C GLN A 35 -13.65 14.73 -17.29
N LYS A 36 -13.68 14.15 -18.49
CA LYS A 36 -13.73 12.70 -18.69
C LYS A 36 -12.70 12.23 -19.70
N LEU A 37 -11.88 11.28 -19.29
CA LEU A 37 -10.94 10.57 -20.14
C LEU A 37 -11.26 9.07 -20.14
N GLU A 38 -11.42 8.48 -21.32
CA GLU A 38 -11.50 7.03 -21.49
C GLU A 38 -10.53 6.56 -22.58
N ILE A 39 -9.72 5.55 -22.26
CA ILE A 39 -8.86 4.84 -23.21
C ILE A 39 -9.09 3.35 -23.00
N CYS A 40 -9.62 2.65 -23.99
CA CYS A 40 -9.92 1.22 -23.86
C CYS A 40 -9.40 0.42 -25.05
N ASP A 41 -8.83 -0.76 -24.79
CA ASP A 41 -8.39 -1.71 -25.81
C ASP A 41 -7.36 -1.10 -26.78
N CYS A 42 -6.37 -0.40 -26.22
CA CYS A 42 -5.27 0.23 -26.95
C CYS A 42 -3.93 -0.36 -26.45
N PRO A 43 -3.58 -1.60 -26.85
CA PRO A 43 -2.46 -2.34 -26.26
C PRO A 43 -1.09 -1.69 -26.45
N GLU A 44 -0.85 -1.04 -27.60
CA GLU A 44 0.39 -0.32 -27.87
C GLU A 44 0.42 1.09 -27.24
N PHE A 45 -0.64 1.49 -26.55
CA PHE A 45 -0.68 2.80 -25.91
C PHE A 45 0.28 2.82 -24.73
N PHE A 46 1.36 3.59 -24.90
CA PHE A 46 2.23 3.96 -23.81
C PHE A 46 1.59 5.13 -23.08
N LEU A 47 1.20 4.88 -21.84
CA LEU A 47 0.93 5.96 -20.91
C LEU A 47 2.25 6.72 -20.73
N SER A 48 2.35 7.92 -21.32
CA SER A 48 3.31 8.90 -20.80
C SER A 48 2.92 9.16 -19.35
N VAL A 49 3.91 9.20 -18.47
CA VAL A 49 3.75 9.36 -17.03
C VAL A 49 2.71 10.46 -16.74
N ILE A 50 1.62 10.07 -16.07
CA ILE A 50 0.51 10.99 -15.80
C ILE A 50 0.72 11.66 -14.45
N PRO A 51 0.78 13.00 -14.37
CA PRO A 51 0.79 13.68 -13.08
C PRO A 51 -0.55 13.52 -12.36
N MET A 52 -0.50 13.21 -11.08
CA MET A 52 -1.69 13.05 -10.24
C MET A 52 -2.50 14.36 -10.19
N SER A 53 -1.83 15.51 -10.15
CA SER A 53 -2.48 16.83 -10.22
C SER A 53 -3.41 17.00 -11.43
N TRP A 54 -3.08 16.38 -12.57
CA TRP A 54 -3.93 16.41 -13.75
C TRP A 54 -5.12 15.47 -13.62
N ILE A 55 -4.91 14.23 -13.14
CA ILE A 55 -6.02 13.29 -12.91
C ILE A 55 -7.03 13.89 -11.93
N GLU A 56 -6.57 14.56 -10.87
CA GLU A 56 -7.44 15.23 -9.90
C GLU A 56 -8.32 16.34 -10.49
N SER A 57 -7.85 16.99 -11.56
CA SER A 57 -8.64 17.99 -12.27
C SER A 57 -9.81 17.37 -13.04
N LEU A 58 -9.76 16.06 -13.31
CA LEU A 58 -10.78 15.31 -14.03
C LEU A 58 -11.82 14.73 -13.06
N CYS A 59 -13.07 14.64 -13.51
CA CYS A 59 -14.13 13.97 -12.76
C CYS A 59 -14.02 12.45 -12.85
N HIS A 60 -13.54 11.94 -13.98
CA HIS A 60 -13.47 10.51 -14.26
C HIS A 60 -12.36 10.17 -15.26
N VAL A 61 -11.52 9.21 -14.92
CA VAL A 61 -10.52 8.62 -15.82
C VAL A 61 -10.70 7.11 -15.84
N LEU A 62 -10.78 6.52 -17.03
CA LEU A 62 -10.83 5.08 -17.21
C LEU A 62 -9.86 4.66 -18.31
N ILE A 63 -8.85 3.89 -17.93
CA ILE A 63 -7.86 3.35 -18.85
C ILE A 63 -7.91 1.83 -18.70
N LEU A 64 -8.19 1.12 -19.78
CA LEU A 64 -8.40 -0.32 -19.77
C LEU A 64 -7.59 -0.99 -20.88
N GLN A 65 -6.91 -2.08 -20.54
CA GLN A 65 -6.19 -2.93 -21.49
C GLN A 65 -5.19 -2.14 -22.35
N VAL A 66 -4.27 -1.45 -21.69
CA VAL A 66 -3.10 -0.79 -22.30
C VAL A 66 -1.82 -1.48 -21.84
N LYS A 67 -0.68 -1.14 -22.42
CA LYS A 67 0.57 -1.90 -22.28
C LYS A 67 0.93 -2.35 -20.85
N LEU A 68 0.99 -1.42 -19.90
CA LEU A 68 1.39 -1.68 -18.50
C LEU A 68 0.21 -1.84 -17.53
N LEU A 69 -1.03 -1.62 -18.00
CA LEU A 69 -2.21 -1.55 -17.15
C LEU A 69 -3.35 -2.38 -17.72
N GLN A 70 -3.85 -3.30 -16.91
CA GLN A 70 -5.15 -3.91 -17.17
C GLN A 70 -6.27 -2.90 -16.90
N LYS A 71 -6.13 -2.10 -15.84
CA LYS A 71 -7.09 -1.07 -15.46
C LYS A 71 -6.43 0.06 -14.68
N LEU A 72 -6.76 1.30 -15.00
CA LEU A 72 -6.60 2.46 -14.13
C LEU A 72 -7.92 3.20 -14.13
N GLU A 73 -8.48 3.41 -12.94
CA GLU A 73 -9.76 4.09 -12.77
C GLU A 73 -9.62 5.16 -11.69
N TRP A 74 -9.91 6.40 -12.07
CA TRP A 74 -10.08 7.52 -11.16
C TRP A 74 -11.53 7.95 -11.17
N SER A 75 -12.09 8.15 -9.98
CA SER A 75 -13.42 8.71 -9.85
C SER A 75 -13.53 9.62 -8.64
N LYS A 76 -14.25 10.72 -8.83
CA LYS A 76 -14.64 11.64 -7.76
C LYS A 76 -16.16 11.57 -7.59
N SER A 77 -16.61 11.14 -6.43
CA SER A 77 -18.04 10.95 -6.12
C SER A 77 -18.40 11.52 -4.75
N SER A 78 -19.67 11.41 -4.35
CA SER A 78 -20.11 11.71 -2.97
C SER A 78 -19.43 10.83 -1.93
N ASP A 79 -19.03 9.62 -2.34
CA ASP A 79 -18.46 8.60 -1.46
C ASP A 79 -16.94 8.74 -1.34
N GLY A 80 -16.38 9.78 -1.96
CA GLY A 80 -14.97 10.15 -1.88
C GLY A 80 -14.23 10.10 -3.20
N VAL A 81 -12.92 10.31 -3.09
CA VAL A 81 -11.96 10.30 -4.19
C VAL A 81 -11.25 8.96 -4.24
N ASN A 82 -11.39 8.24 -5.36
CA ASN A 82 -10.96 6.85 -5.49
C ASN A 82 -10.02 6.68 -6.68
N LEU A 83 -8.92 5.96 -6.46
CA LEU A 83 -7.98 5.51 -7.49
C LEU A 83 -7.80 3.99 -7.40
N LEU A 84 -8.05 3.31 -8.51
CA LEU A 84 -7.76 1.90 -8.68
C LEU A 84 -6.71 1.72 -9.78
N ILE A 85 -5.63 1.00 -9.47
CA ILE A 85 -4.59 0.62 -10.41
C ILE A 85 -4.49 -0.90 -10.42
N LYS A 86 -4.59 -1.47 -11.62
CA LYS A 86 -4.38 -2.88 -11.88
C LYS A 86 -3.28 -3.03 -12.91
N GLY A 87 -2.12 -3.48 -12.46
CA GLY A 87 -0.94 -3.67 -13.28
C GLY A 87 -1.00 -4.91 -14.18
N THR A 88 -0.07 -4.97 -15.12
CA THR A 88 0.33 -6.20 -15.82
C THR A 88 1.60 -6.77 -15.18
N GLY A 89 2.06 -7.95 -15.61
CA GLY A 89 3.31 -8.53 -15.12
C GLY A 89 4.56 -7.69 -15.45
N ASP A 90 4.44 -6.74 -16.38
CA ASP A 90 5.54 -5.87 -16.83
C ASP A 90 5.58 -4.52 -16.08
N LEU A 91 4.64 -4.28 -15.15
CA LEU A 91 4.64 -3.06 -14.33
C LEU A 91 5.61 -3.23 -13.16
N HIS A 92 6.75 -2.56 -13.23
CA HIS A 92 7.84 -2.68 -12.25
C HIS A 92 7.93 -1.48 -11.29
N SER A 93 7.40 -0.32 -11.66
CA SER A 93 7.26 0.84 -10.77
C SER A 93 5.95 1.59 -11.06
N ILE A 94 5.33 2.13 -10.01
CA ILE A 94 4.13 2.98 -10.13
C ILE A 94 4.44 4.24 -10.97
N ASP A 95 5.68 4.75 -10.91
CA ASP A 95 6.12 5.93 -11.67
C ASP A 95 6.05 5.73 -13.19
N GLN A 96 5.99 4.49 -13.68
CA GLN A 96 5.84 4.21 -15.11
C GLN A 96 4.45 4.59 -15.63
N VAL A 97 3.46 4.76 -14.75
CA VAL A 97 2.07 5.05 -15.12
C VAL A 97 1.54 6.31 -14.44
N LEU A 98 1.99 6.62 -13.23
CA LEU A 98 1.47 7.71 -12.41
C LEU A 98 2.58 8.34 -11.58
N VAL A 99 2.64 9.67 -11.57
CA VAL A 99 3.51 10.42 -10.64
C VAL A 99 2.68 11.21 -9.66
N PHE A 100 2.96 11.00 -8.38
CA PHE A 100 2.44 11.82 -7.29
C PHE A 100 3.27 13.11 -7.20
N ASP A 101 2.83 14.15 -7.92
CA ASP A 101 3.58 15.41 -8.13
C ASP A 101 3.29 16.50 -7.08
N LYS A 102 2.34 16.27 -6.19
CA LYS A 102 1.96 17.12 -5.07
C LYS A 102 1.16 16.30 -4.07
N GLU A 103 0.85 16.91 -2.92
CA GLU A 103 -0.13 16.36 -1.97
C GLU A 103 -1.47 16.08 -2.67
N THR A 104 -1.96 14.86 -2.46
CA THR A 104 -3.16 14.38 -3.13
C THR A 104 -4.39 14.48 -2.23
N GLY A 105 -5.53 14.80 -2.84
CA GLY A 105 -6.84 14.65 -2.23
C GLY A 105 -7.39 13.22 -2.32
N LEU A 106 -6.54 12.22 -2.61
CA LEU A 106 -6.93 10.83 -2.79
C LEU A 106 -7.30 10.20 -1.44
N GLU A 107 -8.54 9.72 -1.32
CA GLU A 107 -9.04 9.13 -0.07
C GLU A 107 -8.98 7.61 -0.06
N LYS A 108 -9.08 6.96 -1.23
CA LYS A 108 -9.01 5.50 -1.35
C LYS A 108 -8.12 5.06 -2.51
N LEU A 109 -7.10 4.28 -2.20
CA LEU A 109 -6.19 3.66 -3.16
C LEU A 109 -6.41 2.15 -3.19
N THR A 110 -6.58 1.59 -4.38
CA THR A 110 -6.63 0.15 -4.61
C THR A 110 -5.56 -0.26 -5.62
N LEU A 111 -4.67 -1.17 -5.23
CA LEU A 111 -3.60 -1.72 -6.06
C LEU A 111 -3.81 -3.22 -6.27
N ASP A 112 -3.76 -3.67 -7.52
CA ASP A 112 -3.92 -5.08 -7.89
C ASP A 112 -2.82 -5.48 -8.89
N LYS A 113 -1.98 -6.45 -8.54
CA LYS A 113 -0.80 -6.83 -9.35
C LYS A 113 0.11 -5.63 -9.64
N CYS A 114 0.41 -4.87 -8.59
CA CYS A 114 1.24 -3.68 -8.66
C CYS A 114 2.54 -3.87 -7.86
N PRO A 115 3.61 -3.15 -8.23
CA PRO A 115 4.81 -3.07 -7.40
C PRO A 115 4.50 -2.37 -6.06
N PRO A 116 5.32 -2.61 -5.01
CA PRO A 116 5.12 -1.99 -3.70
C PRO A 116 5.22 -0.46 -3.73
N LEU A 117 4.53 0.20 -2.80
CA LEU A 117 4.62 1.66 -2.64
C LEU A 117 5.93 2.06 -1.96
N GLU A 118 6.77 2.82 -2.66
CA GLU A 118 7.92 3.50 -2.06
C GLU A 118 7.50 4.66 -1.12
N LEU A 119 8.37 5.01 -0.17
CA LEU A 119 8.17 6.12 0.79
C LEU A 119 7.76 7.43 0.11
N LYS A 120 8.38 7.78 -1.03
CA LYS A 120 8.06 8.99 -1.79
C LYS A 120 6.59 9.05 -2.24
N HIS A 121 5.97 7.89 -2.51
CA HIS A 121 4.55 7.83 -2.84
C HIS A 121 3.69 8.04 -1.59
N LEU A 122 4.06 7.39 -0.48
CA LEU A 122 3.35 7.52 0.80
C LEU A 122 3.31 8.98 1.27
N LEU A 123 4.43 9.70 1.19
CA LEU A 123 4.50 11.11 1.60
C LEU A 123 3.55 12.04 0.82
N MET A 124 3.07 11.64 -0.36
CA MET A 124 2.10 12.41 -1.15
C MET A 124 0.64 12.03 -0.88
N LEU A 125 0.40 10.92 -0.16
CA LEU A 125 -0.91 10.35 0.13
C LEU A 125 -1.52 10.94 1.43
N THR A 126 -1.46 12.25 1.57
CA THR A 126 -1.82 12.98 2.80
C THR A 126 -3.31 12.97 3.16
N SER A 127 -4.18 12.59 2.23
CA SER A 127 -5.64 12.45 2.45
C SER A 127 -6.12 10.99 2.49
N LEU A 128 -5.21 10.01 2.41
CA LEU A 128 -5.56 8.61 2.21
C LEU A 128 -6.16 7.99 3.48
N LYS A 129 -7.43 7.58 3.38
CA LYS A 129 -8.18 6.91 4.46
C LYS A 129 -8.22 5.40 4.29
N THR A 130 -8.19 4.91 3.04
CA THR A 130 -8.36 3.49 2.73
C THR A 130 -7.30 3.01 1.75
N LEU A 131 -6.56 1.96 2.11
CA LEU A 131 -5.54 1.34 1.26
C LEU A 131 -5.83 -0.15 1.08
N PHE A 132 -6.13 -0.54 -0.16
CA PHE A 132 -6.36 -1.93 -0.54
C PHE A 132 -5.27 -2.42 -1.48
N VAL A 133 -4.63 -3.53 -1.16
CA VAL A 133 -3.60 -4.12 -2.02
C VAL A 133 -3.83 -5.61 -2.18
N GLN A 134 -3.80 -6.09 -3.42
CA GLN A 134 -4.07 -7.49 -3.73
C GLN A 134 -3.22 -8.08 -4.84
N ASN A 135 -2.93 -9.38 -4.77
CA ASN A 135 -2.19 -10.13 -5.81
C ASN A 135 -0.84 -9.49 -6.19
N SER A 136 -0.17 -8.87 -5.21
CA SER A 136 1.07 -8.12 -5.40
C SER A 136 2.22 -8.74 -4.59
N VAL A 137 3.44 -8.43 -4.98
CA VAL A 137 4.64 -8.89 -4.25
C VAL A 137 4.77 -8.27 -2.87
N GLY A 138 4.29 -7.04 -2.68
CA GLY A 138 4.35 -6.35 -1.40
C GLY A 138 3.39 -5.17 -1.37
N LEU A 139 3.20 -4.63 -0.17
CA LEU A 139 2.43 -3.43 0.11
C LEU A 139 3.31 -2.19 -0.04
N VAL A 140 4.45 -2.17 0.65
CA VAL A 140 5.40 -1.05 0.69
C VAL A 140 6.81 -1.54 0.42
N GLY A 141 7.62 -0.71 -0.23
CA GLY A 141 9.05 -0.94 -0.32
C GLY A 141 9.75 -0.58 0.99
N PRO A 142 11.08 -0.78 1.09
CA PRO A 142 11.84 -0.42 2.28
C PRO A 142 11.60 1.04 2.67
N LEU A 143 11.15 1.29 3.91
CA LEU A 143 10.84 2.65 4.37
C LEU A 143 12.07 3.37 4.96
N GLY A 144 13.20 2.68 5.06
CA GLY A 144 14.49 3.25 5.44
C GLY A 144 14.55 3.57 6.93
N GLY A 145 14.75 2.53 7.76
CA GLY A 145 14.82 2.62 9.22
C GLY A 145 16.04 3.33 9.81
N GLY A 146 16.40 4.54 9.34
CA GLY A 146 17.53 5.24 9.97
C GLY A 146 17.93 6.66 9.55
N GLN A 147 17.26 7.37 8.62
CA GLN A 147 17.80 8.68 8.17
C GLN A 147 16.78 9.79 7.80
N SER A 148 15.51 9.69 8.17
CA SER A 148 14.63 10.87 8.07
C SER A 148 14.34 11.44 9.47
N ASP A 149 14.87 12.64 9.75
CA ASP A 149 14.50 13.46 10.92
C ASP A 149 13.01 13.85 10.95
N VAL A 150 12.25 13.48 9.92
CA VAL A 150 10.82 13.81 9.78
C VAL A 150 9.99 12.59 10.16
N GLU A 151 9.38 12.66 11.35
CA GLU A 151 8.24 11.81 11.67
C GLU A 151 7.10 12.10 10.69
N TRP A 152 6.78 11.12 9.85
CA TRP A 152 5.63 11.19 8.95
C TRP A 152 4.53 10.24 9.43
N GLN A 153 3.30 10.62 9.15
CA GLN A 153 2.12 9.83 9.50
C GLN A 153 1.10 9.92 8.37
N LEU A 154 0.37 8.84 8.13
CA LEU A 154 -0.74 8.81 7.19
C LEU A 154 -2.07 8.73 7.94
N PRO A 155 -3.13 9.37 7.41
CA PRO A 155 -4.45 9.32 8.03
C PRO A 155 -5.22 8.03 7.69
N VAL A 156 -4.52 6.94 7.35
CA VAL A 156 -5.16 5.68 6.93
C VAL A 156 -5.93 5.09 8.11
N GLU A 157 -7.21 4.83 7.87
CA GLU A 157 -8.15 4.26 8.85
C GLU A 157 -8.43 2.78 8.58
N TYR A 158 -8.30 2.35 7.32
CA TYR A 158 -8.58 0.99 6.87
C TYR A 158 -7.53 0.48 5.88
N ILE A 159 -6.90 -0.64 6.23
CA ILE A 159 -6.06 -1.44 5.34
C ILE A 159 -6.71 -2.78 5.04
N LYS A 160 -6.71 -3.16 3.77
CA LYS A 160 -7.01 -4.53 3.32
C LYS A 160 -5.89 -5.06 2.45
N ILE A 161 -5.40 -6.23 2.80
CA ILE A 161 -4.35 -6.94 2.09
C ILE A 161 -4.88 -8.30 1.69
N ASN A 162 -4.68 -8.70 0.43
CA ASN A 162 -5.13 -10.00 -0.07
C ASN A 162 -4.09 -10.66 -0.98
N ASN A 163 -3.72 -11.91 -0.71
CA ASN A 163 -2.84 -12.71 -1.57
C ASN A 163 -1.53 -11.97 -1.92
N LEU A 164 -0.80 -11.51 -0.89
CA LEU A 164 0.58 -11.02 -1.05
C LEU A 164 1.59 -12.15 -0.85
N ASN A 165 2.64 -12.14 -1.66
CA ASN A 165 3.62 -13.22 -1.75
C ASN A 165 5.07 -12.84 -1.37
N GLY A 166 5.34 -11.58 -0.99
CA GLY A 166 6.63 -11.14 -0.42
C GLY A 166 6.60 -10.98 1.11
N ASN A 167 7.52 -10.19 1.68
CA ASN A 167 7.71 -10.13 3.14
C ASN A 167 6.69 -9.22 3.85
N THR A 168 5.40 -9.58 3.75
CA THR A 168 4.30 -8.76 4.27
C THR A 168 4.38 -8.51 5.78
N GLY A 169 4.96 -9.42 6.56
CA GLY A 169 5.14 -9.24 8.00
C GLY A 169 6.07 -8.06 8.33
N GLU A 170 7.25 -8.04 7.72
CA GLU A 170 8.25 -6.97 7.86
C GLU A 170 7.71 -5.64 7.31
N GLU A 171 7.17 -5.63 6.10
CA GLU A 171 6.62 -4.43 5.46
C GLU A 171 5.53 -3.76 6.31
N MET A 172 4.64 -4.58 6.90
CA MET A 172 3.61 -4.07 7.79
C MET A 172 4.18 -3.60 9.12
N THR A 173 5.16 -4.30 9.68
CA THR A 173 5.85 -3.88 10.90
C THR A 173 6.52 -2.52 10.74
N GLU A 174 7.10 -2.23 9.58
CA GLU A 174 7.64 -0.90 9.26
C GLU A 174 6.54 0.15 9.06
N LEU A 175 5.41 -0.20 8.43
CA LEU A 175 4.35 0.75 8.09
C LEU A 175 3.47 1.14 9.27
N LEU A 176 3.08 0.18 10.13
CA LEU A 176 2.09 0.37 11.18
C LEU A 176 2.40 1.52 12.17
N PRO A 177 3.66 1.78 12.57
CA PRO A 177 4.04 2.95 13.38
C PRO A 177 3.57 4.29 12.80
N HIS A 178 3.48 4.38 11.47
CA HIS A 178 3.10 5.60 10.75
C HIS A 178 1.58 5.76 10.55
N LEU A 179 0.76 4.87 11.13
CA LEU A 179 -0.69 4.84 10.94
C LEU A 179 -1.47 5.03 12.25
N PRO A 180 -1.45 6.23 12.87
CA PRO A 180 -2.05 6.48 14.18
C PRO A 180 -3.58 6.33 14.19
N LYS A 181 -4.24 6.42 13.02
CA LYS A 181 -5.71 6.35 12.90
C LYS A 181 -6.22 4.99 12.46
N LEU A 182 -5.34 3.99 12.29
CA LEU A 182 -5.72 2.70 11.79
C LEU A 182 -6.72 2.03 12.75
N SER A 183 -7.93 1.80 12.25
CA SER A 183 -9.04 1.24 13.02
C SER A 183 -9.50 -0.11 12.50
N LYS A 184 -9.15 -0.44 11.25
CA LYS A 184 -9.52 -1.69 10.61
C LYS A 184 -8.35 -2.27 9.81
N LEU A 185 -8.03 -3.53 10.07
CA LEU A 185 -7.02 -4.30 9.34
C LEU A 185 -7.57 -5.65 8.92
N GLU A 186 -7.58 -5.91 7.61
CA GLU A 186 -7.95 -7.20 7.02
C GLU A 186 -6.76 -7.77 6.25
N ILE A 187 -6.33 -8.99 6.59
CA ILE A 187 -5.24 -9.70 5.91
C ILE A 187 -5.72 -11.08 5.47
N TRP A 188 -5.80 -11.28 4.16
CA TRP A 188 -6.36 -12.47 3.53
C TRP A 188 -5.31 -13.17 2.67
N ASP A 189 -5.28 -14.50 2.68
CA ASP A 189 -4.48 -15.35 1.79
C ASP A 189 -2.96 -15.00 1.75
N CYS A 190 -2.42 -14.43 2.83
CA CYS A 190 -1.00 -14.07 2.94
C CYS A 190 -0.23 -15.18 3.66
N LYS A 191 0.75 -15.79 3.01
CA LYS A 191 1.45 -16.98 3.53
C LYS A 191 2.67 -16.63 4.40
N ASN A 192 3.24 -15.45 4.18
CA ASN A 192 4.49 -15.02 4.82
C ASN A 192 4.24 -14.27 6.14
N ILE A 193 3.03 -14.34 6.72
CA ILE A 193 2.76 -13.84 8.06
C ILE A 193 2.59 -15.04 8.96
N LYS A 194 3.63 -15.31 9.75
CA LYS A 194 3.76 -16.51 10.57
C LYS A 194 3.56 -16.22 12.06
N LYS A 195 3.84 -14.99 12.50
CA LYS A 195 3.78 -14.65 13.92
C LYS A 195 3.17 -13.27 14.10
N LEU A 196 2.25 -13.13 15.04
CA LEU A 196 1.72 -11.83 15.47
C LEU A 196 2.20 -11.53 16.89
N VAL A 197 2.80 -10.36 17.09
CA VAL A 197 3.27 -9.86 18.38
C VAL A 197 2.69 -8.47 18.63
N VAL A 198 2.16 -8.23 19.84
CA VAL A 198 1.49 -6.97 20.19
C VAL A 198 2.20 -6.30 21.37
N GLY A 199 2.39 -4.98 21.27
CA GLY A 199 2.82 -4.16 22.40
C GLY A 199 4.33 -3.98 22.55
N MET A 200 5.10 -4.19 21.47
CA MET A 200 6.51 -3.85 21.45
C MET A 200 6.69 -2.41 20.92
N ASP A 201 7.46 -1.61 21.64
CA ASP A 201 8.01 -0.37 21.09
C ASP A 201 9.17 -0.76 20.16
N VAL A 202 9.08 -0.41 18.88
CA VAL A 202 10.08 -0.73 17.84
C VAL A 202 11.44 -0.10 18.20
N GLN A 203 11.49 0.91 19.07
CA GLN A 203 12.74 1.52 19.54
C GLN A 203 13.53 0.66 20.55
N GLN A 204 12.94 -0.36 21.19
CA GLN A 204 13.70 -1.23 22.10
C GLN A 204 14.51 -2.33 21.36
N THR A 205 14.11 -2.70 20.15
CA THR A 205 14.83 -3.69 19.33
C THR A 205 16.20 -3.22 18.84
N THR A 206 16.45 -1.91 18.77
CA THR A 206 17.77 -1.36 18.37
C THR A 206 18.72 -1.13 19.54
N SER A 207 18.23 -1.03 20.79
CA SER A 207 19.10 -0.85 21.96
C SER A 207 19.68 -2.15 22.49
N GLU A 208 18.96 -3.27 22.42
CA GLU A 208 19.44 -4.56 22.95
C GLU A 208 20.57 -5.18 22.12
N ALA A 209 20.77 -4.74 20.87
CA ALA A 209 21.91 -5.17 20.05
C ALA A 209 23.24 -4.45 20.41
N SER A 210 23.21 -3.38 21.21
CA SER A 210 24.39 -2.54 21.48
C SER A 210 25.00 -2.70 22.88
N GLU A 211 24.34 -3.42 23.80
CA GLU A 211 24.77 -3.53 25.21
C GLU A 211 25.26 -4.93 25.64
N MET A 212 25.77 -5.76 24.72
CA MET A 212 26.59 -6.92 25.11
C MET A 212 28.02 -6.75 24.63
N GLY A 213 28.90 -6.53 25.61
CA GLY A 213 30.29 -6.15 25.44
C GLY A 213 31.12 -7.04 24.52
N GLY A 214 32.19 -6.42 24.00
CA GLY A 214 33.13 -7.03 23.07
C GLY A 214 33.70 -8.37 23.53
N GLY A 215 33.65 -9.33 22.62
CA GLY A 215 34.34 -10.61 22.68
C GLY A 215 34.19 -11.34 21.35
N GLU A 216 35.27 -11.41 20.56
CA GLU A 216 35.34 -12.19 19.32
C GLU A 216 35.07 -13.67 19.59
N ILE A 217 33.96 -14.21 19.08
CA ILE A 217 33.87 -15.63 18.74
C ILE A 217 32.80 -15.90 17.67
N THR A 218 33.30 -16.24 16.48
CA THR A 218 32.76 -17.20 15.50
C THR A 218 31.35 -17.03 14.93
N ALA A 219 31.34 -16.77 13.62
CA ALA A 219 30.22 -16.78 12.68
C ALA A 219 29.45 -18.12 12.63
N ALA A 220 28.48 -18.31 13.53
CA ALA A 220 27.50 -19.39 13.44
C ALA A 220 26.21 -19.03 14.20
N ALA A 221 25.53 -17.95 13.80
CA ALA A 221 24.17 -17.62 14.26
C ALA A 221 23.48 -16.61 13.30
N ALA A 222 23.62 -16.80 11.98
CA ALA A 222 23.00 -15.94 10.97
C ALA A 222 21.78 -16.58 10.28
N GLU A 223 21.16 -17.59 10.89
CA GLU A 223 19.95 -18.24 10.35
C GLU A 223 18.95 -18.56 11.47
N GLU A 224 18.36 -17.53 12.04
CA GLU A 224 16.91 -17.54 12.29
C GLU A 224 16.39 -16.23 11.69
N GLU A 225 16.22 -16.23 10.35
CA GLU A 225 15.48 -15.17 9.67
C GLU A 225 14.08 -15.11 10.31
N ASP A 226 13.71 -13.94 10.84
CA ASP A 226 12.41 -13.71 11.47
C ASP A 226 11.33 -13.58 10.38
N ASP A 227 11.07 -14.69 9.68
CA ASP A 227 10.46 -14.85 8.35
C ASP A 227 8.96 -14.51 8.22
N GLY A 228 8.42 -13.64 9.05
CA GLY A 228 7.01 -13.26 8.98
C GLY A 228 6.40 -12.80 10.29
N VAL A 229 7.20 -12.14 11.14
CA VAL A 229 6.67 -11.46 12.32
C VAL A 229 5.96 -10.17 11.91
N LEU A 230 4.77 -9.99 12.47
CA LEU A 230 3.98 -8.78 12.39
C LEU A 230 3.92 -8.16 13.79
N LEU A 231 4.59 -7.02 13.97
CA LEU A 231 4.59 -6.27 15.24
C LEU A 231 3.51 -5.21 15.22
N PHE A 232 2.68 -5.18 16.27
CA PHE A 232 1.71 -4.11 16.48
C PHE A 232 2.27 -3.06 17.44
N PRO A 233 2.45 -1.81 16.97
CA PRO A 233 2.89 -0.71 17.82
C PRO A 233 1.84 -0.36 18.89
N PRO A 234 2.26 0.25 20.02
CA PRO A 234 1.39 0.49 21.16
C PRO A 234 0.14 1.32 20.85
N HIS A 235 0.20 2.29 19.92
CA HIS A 235 -0.95 3.14 19.61
C HIS A 235 -2.14 2.38 19.02
N LEU A 236 -1.90 1.24 18.34
CA LEU A 236 -2.97 0.41 17.79
C LEU A 236 -3.83 -0.23 18.89
N SER A 237 -3.32 -0.32 20.11
CA SER A 237 -4.07 -0.76 21.29
C SER A 237 -5.38 0.01 21.47
N ASP A 238 -5.35 1.31 21.17
CA ASP A 238 -6.48 2.22 21.39
C ASP A 238 -7.20 2.59 20.08
N SER A 239 -6.59 2.42 18.90
CA SER A 239 -7.22 2.75 17.63
C SER A 239 -7.89 1.56 16.93
N LEU A 240 -7.30 0.35 17.01
CA LEU A 240 -7.70 -0.81 16.23
C LEU A 240 -9.01 -1.42 16.78
N ARG A 241 -10.06 -1.42 15.97
CA ARG A 241 -11.42 -1.91 16.31
C ARG A 241 -11.75 -3.22 15.62
N GLU A 242 -11.29 -3.40 14.40
CA GLU A 242 -11.55 -4.62 13.62
C GLU A 242 -10.25 -5.23 13.10
N LEU A 243 -10.03 -6.50 13.41
CA LEU A 243 -8.88 -7.28 12.94
C LEU A 243 -9.36 -8.59 12.33
N GLN A 244 -8.97 -8.86 11.09
CA GLN A 244 -9.33 -10.08 10.40
C GLN A 244 -8.13 -10.75 9.75
N PHE A 245 -7.96 -12.04 10.04
CA PHE A 245 -7.05 -12.95 9.35
C PHE A 245 -7.86 -14.06 8.69
N ILE A 246 -7.79 -14.18 7.37
CA ILE A 246 -8.50 -15.21 6.60
C ILE A 246 -7.49 -15.98 5.77
N SER A 247 -7.49 -17.31 5.87
CA SER A 247 -6.58 -18.17 5.10
C SER A 247 -5.09 -17.82 5.27
N VAL A 248 -4.67 -17.53 6.50
CA VAL A 248 -3.26 -17.31 6.88
C VAL A 248 -2.77 -18.57 7.61
N PRO A 249 -2.12 -19.54 6.92
CA PRO A 249 -1.96 -20.92 7.43
C PRO A 249 -1.05 -21.02 8.63
N GLU A 250 0.03 -20.23 8.60
CA GLU A 250 1.15 -20.35 9.51
C GLU A 250 1.04 -19.38 10.68
N LEU A 251 -0.09 -18.67 10.81
CA LEU A 251 -0.27 -17.65 11.83
C LEU A 251 -0.29 -18.26 13.24
N VAL A 252 0.78 -18.02 13.97
CA VAL A 252 0.90 -18.28 15.40
C VAL A 252 0.74 -16.96 16.16
N LEU A 253 -0.13 -16.99 17.16
CA LEU A 253 -0.32 -15.87 18.08
C LEU A 253 0.67 -16.02 19.23
N VAL A 254 1.63 -15.11 19.33
CA VAL A 254 2.68 -15.17 20.35
C VAL A 254 2.36 -14.18 21.46
N ASP A 255 2.29 -14.68 22.69
CA ASP A 255 2.17 -13.84 23.87
C ASP A 255 3.56 -13.30 24.25
N PRO A 256 3.77 -11.98 24.44
CA PRO A 256 5.03 -11.45 24.96
C PRO A 256 5.21 -11.90 26.42
N SER A 257 5.63 -13.15 26.59
CA SER A 257 5.63 -13.90 27.85
C SER A 257 6.76 -13.49 28.81
N THR A 258 7.42 -12.34 28.59
CA THR A 258 8.58 -11.91 29.37
C THR A 258 8.38 -10.63 30.18
N LEU A 259 7.31 -9.84 29.96
CA LEU A 259 7.21 -8.50 30.56
C LEU A 259 5.92 -8.18 31.34
N CYS A 260 4.86 -8.99 31.26
CA CYS A 260 3.65 -8.78 32.06
C CYS A 260 3.06 -10.12 32.54
N PRO A 261 3.17 -10.47 33.84
CA PRO A 261 2.50 -11.64 34.37
C PRO A 261 0.99 -11.37 34.43
N GLY A 262 0.24 -11.89 33.46
CA GLY A 262 -1.22 -12.05 33.58
C GLY A 262 -2.09 -11.50 32.43
N GLY A 263 -1.51 -11.00 31.35
CA GLY A 263 -2.31 -10.47 30.24
C GLY A 263 -1.84 -10.92 28.86
N GLY A 264 -2.62 -11.80 28.22
CA GLY A 264 -2.33 -12.26 26.87
C GLY A 264 -2.39 -11.13 25.84
N TRP A 265 -1.73 -11.29 24.69
CA TRP A 265 -1.69 -10.32 23.56
C TRP A 265 -3.02 -9.63 23.22
N LEU A 266 -4.17 -10.30 23.37
CA LEU A 266 -5.50 -9.71 23.16
C LEU A 266 -5.85 -8.60 24.16
N GLN A 267 -5.35 -8.67 25.39
CA GLN A 267 -5.58 -7.65 26.40
C GLN A 267 -4.88 -6.33 26.06
N ALA A 268 -3.83 -6.37 25.22
CA ALA A 268 -3.19 -5.17 24.72
C ALA A 268 -4.09 -4.41 23.74
N LEU A 269 -4.95 -5.10 22.98
CA LEU A 269 -5.87 -4.48 22.01
C LEU A 269 -7.19 -4.01 22.65
N ARG A 270 -7.09 -3.00 23.52
CA ARG A 270 -8.19 -2.47 24.34
C ARG A 270 -9.43 -2.02 23.56
N SER A 271 -9.23 -1.47 22.36
CA SER A 271 -10.31 -0.96 21.51
C SER A 271 -10.91 -2.01 20.56
N LEU A 272 -10.41 -3.25 20.57
CA LEU A 272 -10.82 -4.27 19.62
C LEU A 272 -12.27 -4.71 19.88
N GLN A 273 -13.12 -4.51 18.88
CA GLN A 273 -14.55 -4.86 18.91
C GLN A 273 -14.83 -6.14 18.14
N ARG A 274 -14.03 -6.42 17.10
CA ARG A 274 -14.19 -7.59 16.23
C ARG A 274 -12.84 -8.21 15.91
N LEU A 275 -12.70 -9.48 16.28
CA LEU A 275 -11.61 -10.34 15.83
C LEU A 275 -12.20 -11.47 14.99
N THR A 276 -11.62 -11.73 13.83
CA THR A 276 -11.96 -12.90 13.01
C THR A 276 -10.69 -13.57 12.57
N ILE A 277 -10.53 -14.83 12.95
CA ILE A 277 -9.45 -15.70 12.47
C ILE A 277 -10.14 -16.91 11.88
N SER A 278 -9.97 -17.13 10.58
CA SER A 278 -10.61 -18.23 9.88
C SER A 278 -9.66 -18.86 8.87
N TRP A 279 -9.75 -20.18 8.76
CA TRP A 279 -8.98 -20.96 7.80
C TRP A 279 -9.96 -21.61 6.83
N ASN A 280 -9.90 -21.25 5.54
CA ASN A 280 -10.63 -21.98 4.51
C ASN A 280 -9.77 -23.15 4.03
N SER A 281 -10.01 -24.33 4.59
CA SER A 281 -9.50 -25.58 4.04
C SER A 281 -10.26 -25.94 2.76
N GLY A 282 -9.97 -25.30 1.64
CA GLY A 282 -10.62 -25.65 0.38
C GLY A 282 -10.37 -24.69 -0.78
N MET A 283 -9.33 -24.98 -1.58
CA MET A 283 -9.35 -24.97 -3.05
C MET A 283 -8.19 -25.81 -3.58
#